data_AF-A0A329R1I4-F1
#
_entry.id   AF-A0A329R1I4-F1
#
_cell.length_a   1.000
_cell.length_b   1.000
_cell.length_c   1.000
_cell.angle_alpha   90.00
_cell.angle_beta   90.00
_cell.angle_gamma   90.00
#
_symmetry.space_group_name_H-M   'P 1'
#
loop_
_entity.id
_entity.type
_entity.pdbx_description
1 polymer ?
#
loop_
_entity_poly.entity_id
_entity_poly.type
_entity_poly.pdbx_seq_one_letter_code
_entity_poly.pdbx_strand_id
1 'polypeptide(L)' 'MPKVKQISVGASYTKNLGNFQSLKVEATIVIELHDGDDPKDVYADGWEKVQEQVRIGLGKEQSK' A
#
# COMPACT_ATOMS: atom_id res chain seq x y z
N MET A 1 -18.62 -4.22 21.13
CA MET A 1 -18.14 -4.07 19.73
C MET A 1 -16.70 -4.56 19.66
N PRO A 2 -16.29 -5.31 18.64
CA PRO A 2 -14.89 -5.69 18.47
C PRO A 2 -14.05 -4.43 18.24
N LYS A 3 -13.00 -4.24 19.04
CA LYS A 3 -12.02 -3.16 18.86
C LYS A 3 -11.02 -3.60 17.80
N VAL A 4 -10.94 -2.86 16.69
CA VAL A 4 -9.92 -3.08 15.67
C VAL A 4 -8.57 -2.72 16.29
N LYS A 5 -7.62 -3.66 16.30
CA LYS A 5 -6.30 -3.48 16.91
C LYS A 5 -5.20 -3.17 15.88
N GLN A 6 -5.46 -3.56 14.64
CA GLN A 6 -4.47 -3.51 13.57
C GLN A 6 -5.20 -3.44 12.23
N ILE A 7 -4.64 -2.66 11.32
CA ILE A 7 -5.01 -2.63 9.91
C ILE A 7 -3.82 -3.09 9.10
N SER A 8 -4.05 -4.01 8.15
CA SER A 8 -3.06 -4.40 7.15
C SER A 8 -3.60 -3.99 5.79
N VAL A 9 -2.84 -3.16 5.08
CA VAL A 9 -3.17 -2.66 3.75
C VAL A 9 -2.13 -3.18 2.77
N GLY A 10 -2.58 -3.91 1.75
CA GLY A 10 -1.73 -4.47 0.71
C GLY A 10 -2.19 -4.07 -0.68
N ALA A 11 -1.24 -3.82 -1.57
CA ALA A 11 -1.48 -3.59 -2.98
C ALA A 11 -0.48 -4.36 -3.83
N SER A 12 -0.96 -4.97 -4.92
CA SER A 12 -0.15 -5.63 -5.94
C SER A 12 -0.47 -5.03 -7.29
N TYR A 13 0.56 -4.71 -8.06
CA TYR A 13 0.43 -4.26 -9.43
C TYR A 13 1.31 -5.09 -10.35
N THR A 14 0.71 -5.57 -11.43
CA THR A 14 1.40 -6.34 -12.47
C THR A 14 1.32 -5.59 -13.78
N LYS A 15 2.48 -5.22 -14.34
CA LYS A 15 2.61 -4.63 -15.67
C LYS A 15 3.14 -5.67 -16.65
N ASN A 16 2.39 -5.96 -17.70
CA ASN A 16 2.89 -6.75 -18.82
C ASN A 16 3.84 -5.89 -19.66
N LEU A 17 5.06 -6.37 -19.90
CA LEU A 17 6.10 -5.65 -20.64
C LEU A 17 6.17 -6.07 -22.12
N GLY A 18 5.35 -7.04 -22.54
CA GLY A 18 5.55 -7.75 -23.80
C GLY A 18 6.68 -8.77 -23.70
N ASN A 19 6.89 -9.55 -24.77
CA ASN A 19 7.97 -10.55 -24.86
C ASN A 19 8.02 -11.57 -23.71
N PHE A 20 6.86 -12.04 -23.24
CA PHE A 20 6.72 -13.00 -22.12
C PHE A 20 7.28 -12.49 -20.78
N GLN A 21 7.51 -11.19 -20.64
CA GLN A 21 7.96 -10.58 -19.39
C GLN A 21 6.83 -9.81 -18.71
N SER A 22 6.81 -9.87 -17.38
CA SER A 22 5.94 -9.06 -16.54
C SER A 22 6.75 -8.50 -15.38
N LEU A 23 6.43 -7.26 -14.99
CA LEU A 23 6.93 -6.64 -13.77
C LEU A 23 5.81 -6.70 -12.73
N LYS A 24 6.08 -7.37 -11.62
CA LYS A 24 5.19 -7.42 -10.46
C LYS A 24 5.79 -6.61 -9.33
N VAL A 25 4.99 -5.71 -8.76
CA VAL A 25 5.34 -4.93 -7.58
C VAL A 25 4.27 -5.16 -6.53
N GLU A 26 4.68 -5.54 -5.34
CA GLU A 26 3.82 -5.75 -4.19
C GLU A 26 4.30 -4.89 -3.04
N ALA A 27 3.35 -4.32 -2.29
CA ALA A 27 3.62 -3.54 -1.10
C ALA A 27 2.55 -3.86 -0.05
N THR A 28 2.98 -3.93 1.20
CA THR A 28 2.11 -4.19 2.35
C THR A 28 2.55 -3.32 3.51
N ILE A 29 1.61 -2.63 4.14
CA ILE A 29 1.81 -1.81 5.32
C ILE A 29 0.90 -2.33 6.42
N VAL A 30 1.48 -2.45 7.61
CA VAL A 30 0.78 -2.86 8.82
C VAL A 30 0.81 -1.69 9.80
N ILE A 31 -0.37 -1.30 10.28
CA ILE A 31 -0.54 -0.19 11.23
C ILE A 31 -1.28 -0.71 12.45
N GLU A 32 -0.69 -0.49 13.62
CA GLU A 32 -1.33 -0.74 14.92
C GLU A 32 -2.25 0.44 15.26
N LEU A 33 -3.45 0.14 15.74
CA LEU A 33 -4.44 1.14 16.15
C LEU A 33 -4.36 1.37 17.65
N HIS A 34 -4.27 2.64 18.03
CA HIS A 34 -4.28 3.09 19.42
C HIS A 34 -5.64 3.67 19.82
N ASP A 35 -5.78 3.94 21.12
CA ASP A 35 -7.00 4.49 21.71
C ASP A 35 -7.22 5.91 21.20
N GLY A 36 -8.30 6.09 20.43
CA GLY A 36 -8.66 7.38 19.84
C GLY A 36 -8.46 7.45 18.32
N ASP A 37 -7.80 6.46 17.72
CA ASP A 37 -7.66 6.39 16.27
C ASP A 37 -8.99 6.01 15.60
N ASP A 38 -9.34 6.69 14.49
CA ASP A 38 -10.41 6.23 13.60
C ASP A 38 -9.83 5.21 12.61
N PRO A 39 -10.30 3.94 12.61
CA PRO A 39 -9.86 2.93 11.67
C PRO A 39 -9.99 3.34 10.19
N LYS A 40 -10.94 4.21 9.85
CA LYS A 40 -11.13 4.68 8.46
C LYS A 40 -10.02 5.61 8.02
N ASP A 41 -9.60 6.51 8.91
CA ASP A 41 -8.53 7.48 8.61
C ASP A 41 -7.18 6.76 8.54
N VAL A 42 -6.92 5.83 9.47
CA VAL A 42 -5.72 5.00 9.45
C VAL A 42 -5.65 4.13 8.19
N TYR A 43 -6.79 3.58 7.75
CA TYR A 43 -6.85 2.84 6.50
C TYR A 43 -6.54 3.74 5.28
N ALA A 44 -7.11 4.95 5.22
CA ALA A 44 -6.89 5.89 4.13
C ALA A 44 -5.41 6.29 4.01
N ASP A 45 -4.75 6.62 5.13
CA ASP A 45 -3.32 6.91 5.18
C ASP A 45 -2.47 5.70 4.76
N GLY A 46 -2.79 4.50 5.27
CA GLY A 46 -2.12 3.27 4.87
C GLY A 46 -2.28 2.96 3.37
N TRP A 47 -3.42 3.29 2.80
CA TRP A 47 -3.70 3.13 1.37
C TRP A 47 -2.88 4.10 0.50
N GLU A 48 -2.77 5.37 0.89
CA GLU A 48 -1.92 6.33 0.16
C GLU A 48 -0.45 5.89 0.14
N LYS A 49 0.06 5.45 1.30
CA LYS A 49 1.44 4.98 1.44
C LYS A 49 1.71 3.71 0.65
N VAL A 50 0.79 2.74 0.67
CA VAL A 50 1.00 1.49 -0.11
C VAL A 50 0.98 1.76 -1.61
N GLN A 51 0.14 2.70 -2.06
CA GLN A 51 0.15 3.14 -3.46
C GLN A 51 1.46 3.84 -3.83
N GLU A 52 2.01 4.68 -2.95
CA GLU A 52 3.31 5.30 -3.17
C GLU A 52 4.42 4.25 -3.31
N GLN A 53 4.47 3.25 -2.42
CA GLN A 53 5.43 2.14 -2.52
C GLN A 53 5.32 1.40 -3.85
N VAL A 54 4.10 1.14 -4.31
CA VAL A 54 3.88 0.52 -5.63
C VAL A 54 4.38 1.44 -6.76
N ARG A 55 4.11 2.75 -6.71
CA ARG A 55 4.58 3.72 -7.73
C ARG A 55 6.11 3.79 -7.80
N ILE A 56 6.77 3.83 -6.64
CA ILE A 56 8.23 3.81 -6.52
C ILE A 56 8.79 2.50 -7.10
N GLY A 57 8.21 1.35 -6.73
CA GLY A 57 8.63 0.05 -7.24
C GLY A 57 8.45 -0.11 -8.75
N LEU A 58 7.55 0.67 -9.37
CA LEU A 58 7.36 0.73 -10.82
C LEU A 58 8.33 1.69 -11.53
N GLY A 59 9.23 2.33 -10.80
CA GLY A 59 10.25 3.22 -11.37
C GLY A 59 9.71 4.57 -11.84
N LYS A 60 8.54 5.02 -11.36
CA LYS A 60 8.18 6.44 -11.49
C LYS A 60 9.07 7.22 -10.52
N GLU A 61 10.19 7.72 -11.05
CA GLU A 61 11.05 8.71 -10.39
C GLU A 61 10.18 9.75 -9.67
N GLN A 62 10.49 10.00 -8.40
CA GLN A 62 10.24 11.31 -7.83
C GLN A 62 11.01 12.30 -8.72
N SER A 63 10.31 12.94 -9.67
CA SER A 63 10.83 14.16 -10.29
C SER A 63 11.10 15.12 -9.14
N LYS A 64 12.40 15.30 -8.90
CA LYS A 64 12.99 16.10 -7.84
C LYS A 64 12.75 17.58 -8.09
#